data_AF-C2L0T9-F1
#
_entry.id   AF-C2L0T9-F1
#
_cell.length_a   1.000
_cell.length_b   1.000
_cell.length_c   1.000
_cell.angle_alpha   90.00
_cell.angle_beta   90.00
_cell.angle_gamma   90.00
#
_symmetry.space_group_name_H-M   'P 1'
#
loop_
_entity.id
_entity.type
_entity.pdbx_description
1 polymer ?
#
loop_
_entity_poly.entity_id
_entity_poly.type
_entity_poly.pdbx_seq_one_letter_code
_entity_poly.pdbx_strand_id
1 'polypeptide(L)'
;MDWKLQFISQENLIKHVKATIDKYGEKLESFDIVRFNKNIIDPVKMIFDKTVYQSSWEEIIGNEIFRQRDKSNNNDIGYFHQRIFQYISGCHVPDNGTEGGWDVVFKKESGIDLPEGDKVGTIYVEMKNKHNTMNS
;
A
#
# COMPACT_ATOMS: atom_id res chain seq x y z
N MET A 1 -19.30 23.56 6.44
CA MET A 1 -19.16 22.39 7.33
C MET A 1 -17.90 22.60 8.14
N ASP A 2 -17.98 22.39 9.46
CA ASP A 2 -16.83 22.53 10.34
C ASP A 2 -15.98 21.25 10.32
N TRP A 3 -14.66 21.39 10.33
CA TRP A 3 -13.72 20.27 10.20
C TRP A 3 -13.55 19.53 11.53
N LYS A 4 -13.79 18.20 11.55
CA LYS A 4 -13.88 17.43 12.80
C LYS A 4 -12.67 16.55 13.13
N LEU A 5 -11.71 16.38 12.21
CA LEU A 5 -10.55 15.54 12.45
C LEU A 5 -9.46 16.34 13.17
N GLN A 6 -9.08 15.89 14.36
CA GLN A 6 -8.08 16.57 15.20
C GLN A 6 -6.64 16.22 14.83
N PHE A 7 -6.42 15.05 14.23
CA PHE A 7 -5.09 14.54 13.90
C PHE A 7 -4.59 14.97 12.51
N ILE A 8 -5.45 15.53 11.66
CA ILE A 8 -5.07 15.97 10.32
C ILE A 8 -5.94 17.16 9.91
N SER A 9 -5.34 18.19 9.32
CA SER A 9 -6.08 19.32 8.78
C SER A 9 -6.79 18.96 7.47
N GLN A 10 -7.84 19.71 7.12
CA GLN A 10 -8.54 19.52 5.84
C GLN A 10 -7.58 19.64 4.64
N GLU A 11 -6.70 20.64 4.69
CA GLU A 11 -5.71 20.88 3.64
C GLU A 11 -4.74 19.70 3.48
N ASN A 12 -4.25 19.15 4.59
CA ASN A 12 -3.37 17.99 4.57
C ASN A 12 -4.06 16.74 4.06
N LEU A 13 -5.35 16.51 4.42
CA LEU A 13 -6.09 15.38 3.86
C LEU A 13 -6.26 15.53 2.34
N ILE A 14 -6.60 16.74 1.86
CA ILE A 14 -6.74 16.99 0.41
C ILE A 14 -5.41 16.72 -0.30
N LYS A 15 -4.28 17.21 0.25
CA LYS A 15 -2.95 16.95 -0.29
C LYS A 15 -2.61 15.46 -0.31
N HIS A 16 -2.94 14.73 0.76
CA HIS A 16 -2.72 13.30 0.90
C HIS A 16 -3.50 12.47 -0.14
N VAL A 17 -4.78 12.79 -0.32
CA VAL A 17 -5.64 12.18 -1.34
C VAL A 17 -5.11 12.51 -2.74
N LYS A 18 -4.76 13.77 -3.01
CA LYS A 18 -4.21 14.19 -4.31
C LYS A 18 -2.94 13.44 -4.65
N ALA A 19 -1.99 13.34 -3.72
CA ALA A 19 -0.74 12.59 -3.93
C ALA A 19 -0.99 11.12 -4.31
N THR A 20 -2.06 10.52 -3.77
CA THR A 20 -2.45 9.14 -4.10
C THR A 20 -3.07 9.05 -5.50
N ILE A 21 -3.93 10.01 -5.87
CA ILE A 21 -4.50 10.09 -7.23
C ILE A 21 -3.39 10.31 -8.27
N ASP A 22 -2.40 11.16 -7.98
CA ASP A 22 -1.28 11.41 -8.88
C ASP A 22 -0.47 10.12 -9.12
N LYS A 23 -0.28 9.29 -8.07
CA LYS A 23 0.36 7.96 -8.20
C LYS A 23 -0.43 6.99 -9.07
N TYR A 24 -1.76 7.05 -9.02
CA TYR A 24 -2.61 6.31 -9.95
C TYR A 24 -2.44 6.82 -11.39
N GLY A 25 -2.34 8.14 -11.57
CA GLY A 25 -2.11 8.80 -12.86
C GLY A 25 -0.81 8.36 -13.53
N GLU A 26 0.31 8.34 -12.79
CA GLU A 26 1.62 7.84 -13.26
C GLU A 26 1.55 6.36 -13.74
N LYS A 27 0.55 5.60 -13.30
CA LYS A 27 0.35 4.19 -13.66
C LYS A 27 -0.63 3.97 -14.81
N LEU A 28 -1.32 5.02 -15.26
CA LEU A 28 -2.16 5.02 -16.47
C LEU A 28 -1.34 5.13 -17.76
N GLU A 29 -0.04 5.41 -17.66
CA GLU A 29 0.88 5.36 -18.80
C GLU A 29 0.79 4.02 -19.55
N SER A 30 1.10 4.08 -20.85
CA SER A 30 1.09 2.91 -21.70
C SER A 30 2.01 1.83 -21.14
N PHE A 31 1.49 0.61 -21.08
CA PHE A 31 2.26 -0.57 -20.72
C PHE A 31 3.06 -0.98 -21.95
N ASP A 32 4.32 -0.58 -22.04
CA ASP A 32 5.21 -1.05 -23.09
C ASP A 32 5.67 -2.49 -22.82
N ILE A 33 6.21 -3.15 -23.84
CA ILE A 33 6.69 -4.53 -23.76
C ILE A 33 7.79 -4.68 -22.70
N VAL A 34 8.58 -3.63 -22.46
CA VAL A 34 9.67 -3.63 -21.47
C VAL A 34 9.08 -3.66 -20.05
N ARG A 35 8.10 -2.81 -19.76
CA ARG A 35 7.39 -2.74 -18.47
C ARG A 35 6.56 -3.99 -18.23
N PHE A 36 5.97 -4.56 -19.28
CA PHE A 36 5.27 -5.84 -19.21
C PHE A 36 6.20 -6.98 -18.75
N ASN A 37 7.36 -7.13 -19.38
CA ASN A 37 8.32 -8.20 -19.06
C ASN A 37 9.15 -7.95 -17.80
N LYS A 38 9.22 -6.70 -17.30
CA LYS A 38 9.97 -6.36 -16.08
C LYS A 38 9.32 -6.94 -14.81
N ASN A 39 7.99 -7.02 -14.79
CA ASN A 39 7.30 -7.84 -13.82
C ASN A 39 7.43 -9.28 -14.30
N ILE A 40 8.13 -10.14 -13.56
CA ILE A 40 8.36 -11.54 -13.95
C ILE A 40 7.00 -12.20 -14.23
N ILE A 41 6.69 -12.36 -15.51
CA ILE A 41 5.52 -13.09 -15.98
C ILE A 41 5.88 -14.57 -15.92
N ASP A 42 4.96 -15.39 -15.43
CA ASP A 42 5.11 -16.84 -15.46
C ASP A 42 4.50 -17.39 -16.77
N PRO A 43 5.33 -17.76 -17.77
CA PRO A 43 4.83 -18.28 -19.03
C PRO A 43 4.10 -19.62 -18.86
N VAL A 44 4.46 -20.42 -17.84
CA VAL A 44 3.77 -21.68 -17.53
C VAL A 44 2.33 -21.36 -17.12
N LYS A 45 2.14 -20.44 -16.17
CA LYS A 45 0.79 -19.99 -15.76
C LYS A 45 -0.02 -19.51 -16.97
N MET A 46 0.56 -18.70 -17.84
CA MET A 46 -0.15 -18.17 -19.02
C MET A 46 -0.62 -19.27 -19.98
N ILE A 47 0.21 -20.30 -20.21
CA ILE A 47 -0.17 -21.45 -21.04
C ILE A 47 -1.35 -22.20 -20.42
N PHE A 48 -1.34 -22.39 -19.10
CA PHE A 48 -2.45 -23.00 -18.38
C PHE A 48 -3.72 -22.16 -18.48
N ASP A 49 -3.65 -20.86 -18.16
CA ASP A 49 -4.81 -19.96 -18.24
C ASP A 49 -5.41 -19.97 -19.65
N LYS A 50 -4.58 -19.85 -20.69
CA LYS A 50 -5.03 -19.85 -22.08
C LYS A 50 -5.76 -21.16 -22.44
N THR A 51 -5.17 -22.28 -22.07
CA THR A 51 -5.72 -23.61 -22.40
C THR A 51 -7.01 -23.89 -21.64
N VAL A 52 -7.03 -23.60 -20.34
CA VAL A 52 -8.16 -23.88 -19.44
C VAL A 52 -9.33 -22.94 -19.72
N TYR A 53 -9.07 -21.65 -19.91
CA TYR A 53 -10.12 -20.66 -20.21
C TYR A 53 -10.51 -20.59 -21.68
N GLN A 54 -9.82 -21.34 -22.55
CA GLN A 54 -10.04 -21.34 -24.01
C GLN A 54 -9.96 -19.92 -24.62
N SER A 55 -9.15 -19.05 -24.03
CA SER A 55 -9.00 -17.65 -24.42
C SER A 55 -7.92 -17.47 -25.50
N SER A 56 -7.95 -16.31 -26.15
CA SER A 56 -6.89 -15.89 -27.08
C SER A 56 -5.64 -15.40 -26.31
N TRP A 57 -4.50 -15.31 -27.00
CA TRP A 57 -3.29 -14.75 -26.37
C TRP A 57 -3.45 -13.27 -26.02
N GLU A 58 -4.17 -12.52 -26.86
CA GLU A 58 -4.49 -11.11 -26.66
C GLU A 58 -5.29 -10.91 -25.37
N GLU A 59 -6.28 -11.77 -25.12
CA GLU A 59 -7.09 -11.73 -23.89
C GLU A 59 -6.25 -12.04 -22.64
N ILE A 60 -5.43 -13.10 -22.67
CA ILE A 60 -4.59 -13.48 -21.53
C ILE A 60 -3.57 -12.39 -21.21
N ILE A 61 -2.93 -11.82 -22.23
CA ILE A 61 -1.98 -10.70 -22.06
C ILE A 61 -2.70 -9.47 -21.49
N GLY A 62 -3.87 -9.11 -22.04
CA GLY A 62 -4.68 -8.00 -21.54
C GLY A 62 -5.07 -8.16 -20.07
N ASN A 63 -5.51 -9.35 -19.69
CA ASN A 63 -5.87 -9.68 -18.31
C ASN A 63 -4.66 -9.60 -17.36
N GLU A 64 -3.49 -10.06 -17.79
CA GLU A 64 -2.27 -9.98 -16.98
C GLU A 64 -1.81 -8.53 -16.81
N ILE A 65 -1.88 -7.70 -17.85
CA ILE A 65 -1.61 -6.25 -17.75
C ILE A 65 -2.56 -5.60 -16.74
N PHE A 66 -3.85 -5.88 -16.83
CA PHE A 66 -4.85 -5.34 -15.91
C PHE A 66 -4.57 -5.79 -14.47
N ARG A 67 -4.25 -7.07 -14.26
CA ARG A 67 -3.91 -7.62 -12.95
C ARG A 67 -2.68 -6.95 -12.33
N GLN A 68 -1.64 -6.69 -13.13
CA GLN A 68 -0.45 -5.99 -12.65
C GLN A 68 -0.76 -4.54 -12.27
N ARG A 69 -1.59 -3.85 -13.05
CA ARG A 69 -2.09 -2.49 -12.72
C ARG A 69 -2.87 -2.49 -11.42
N ASP A 70 -3.84 -3.39 -11.28
CA ASP A 70 -4.67 -3.48 -10.07
C ASP A 70 -3.82 -3.81 -8.82
N LYS A 71 -2.87 -4.74 -8.93
CA LYS A 71 -1.92 -5.02 -7.84
C LYS A 71 -1.12 -3.77 -7.44
N SER A 72 -0.64 -3.02 -8.42
CA SER A 72 0.10 -1.79 -8.19
C SER A 72 -0.75 -0.70 -7.53
N ASN A 73 -2.01 -0.56 -7.93
CA ASN A 73 -2.96 0.38 -7.34
C ASN A 73 -3.30 -0.01 -5.89
N ASN A 74 -3.54 -1.29 -5.63
CA ASN A 74 -3.74 -1.81 -4.27
C ASN A 74 -2.56 -1.50 -3.35
N ASN A 75 -1.32 -1.53 -3.87
CA ASN A 75 -0.13 -1.14 -3.11
C ASN A 75 -0.12 0.35 -2.77
N ASP A 76 -0.52 1.23 -3.69
CA ASP A 76 -0.61 2.67 -3.41
C ASP A 76 -1.64 3.00 -2.34
N ILE A 77 -2.77 2.28 -2.33
CA ILE A 77 -3.77 2.40 -1.25
C ILE A 77 -3.18 1.94 0.09
N GLY A 78 -2.36 0.88 0.07
CA GLY A 78 -1.57 0.49 1.24
C GLY A 78 -0.72 1.64 1.77
N TYR A 79 0.03 2.31 0.90
CA TYR A 79 0.82 3.49 1.28
C TYR A 79 -0.02 4.69 1.70
N PHE A 80 -1.20 4.89 1.11
CA PHE A 80 -2.14 5.92 1.55
C PHE A 80 -2.55 5.69 3.01
N HIS A 81 -2.90 4.45 3.37
CA HIS A 81 -3.26 4.10 4.74
C HIS A 81 -2.08 4.19 5.71
N GLN A 82 -0.90 3.78 5.29
CA GLN A 82 0.31 3.87 6.12
C GLN A 82 0.71 5.33 6.36
N ARG A 83 0.84 6.13 5.30
CA ARG A 83 1.34 7.51 5.39
C ARG A 83 0.38 8.48 6.07
N ILE A 84 -0.90 8.13 6.24
CA ILE A 84 -1.81 8.95 7.03
C ILE A 84 -1.34 9.10 8.49
N PHE A 85 -0.57 8.14 9.01
CA PHE A 85 0.00 8.20 10.35
C PHE A 85 1.07 9.28 10.50
N GLN A 86 1.67 9.79 9.41
CA GLN A 86 2.61 10.92 9.47
C GLN A 86 1.99 12.19 10.06
N TYR A 87 0.66 12.30 10.02
CA TYR A 87 -0.06 13.44 10.60
C TYR A 87 -0.39 13.24 12.09
N ILE A 88 -0.24 12.03 12.62
CA ILE A 88 -0.52 11.71 14.02
C ILE A 88 0.74 12.00 14.85
N SER A 89 0.62 12.86 15.86
CA SER A 89 1.73 13.21 16.75
C SER A 89 2.31 11.97 17.43
N GLY A 90 3.64 11.84 17.41
CA GLY A 90 4.37 10.69 17.94
C GLY A 90 4.52 9.52 16.96
N CYS A 91 3.87 9.55 15.79
CA CYS A 91 4.09 8.56 14.74
C CYS A 91 5.20 8.96 13.78
N HIS A 92 6.00 7.97 13.41
CA HIS A 92 6.97 8.00 12.31
C HIS A 92 6.60 6.91 11.32
N VAL A 93 6.66 7.23 10.03
CA VAL A 93 6.39 6.27 8.95
C VAL A 93 7.69 6.12 8.16
N PRO A 94 8.45 5.03 8.38
CA PRO A 94 9.72 4.83 7.70
C PRO A 94 9.54 4.52 6.22
N ASP A 95 10.60 4.73 5.44
CA ASP A 95 10.63 4.31 4.05
C ASP A 95 10.61 2.77 3.95
N ASN A 96 10.00 2.23 2.90
CA ASN A 96 9.83 0.79 2.76
C ASN A 96 11.20 0.06 2.78
N GLY A 97 11.30 -0.97 3.61
CA GLY A 97 12.52 -1.77 3.80
C GLY A 97 13.56 -1.14 4.74
N THR A 98 13.27 0.04 5.32
CA THR A 98 14.13 0.67 6.33
C THR A 98 13.59 0.41 7.74
N GLU A 99 14.41 0.68 8.77
CA GLU A 99 14.00 0.61 10.18
C GLU A 99 13.33 -0.72 10.62
N GLY A 100 13.81 -1.84 10.10
CA GLY A 100 13.29 -3.18 10.44
C GLY A 100 12.04 -3.58 9.65
N GLY A 101 11.63 -2.78 8.66
CA GLY A 101 10.49 -3.10 7.78
C GLY A 101 9.13 -2.83 8.40
N TRP A 102 9.06 -2.08 9.50
CA TRP A 102 7.81 -1.68 10.14
C TRP A 102 7.08 -0.62 9.34
N ASP A 103 5.75 -0.64 9.35
CA ASP A 103 4.95 0.31 8.59
C ASP A 103 4.77 1.64 9.33
N VAL A 104 4.61 1.57 10.65
CA VAL A 104 4.52 2.76 11.52
C VAL A 104 5.27 2.48 12.83
N VAL A 105 6.02 3.47 13.30
CA VAL A 105 6.69 3.46 14.59
C VAL A 105 6.13 4.62 15.41
N PHE A 106 5.42 4.31 16.49
CA PHE A 106 4.96 5.32 17.44
C PHE A 106 5.92 5.43 18.62
N LYS A 107 6.31 6.65 18.99
CA LYS A 107 7.18 6.93 20.14
C LYS A 107 6.57 8.01 21.03
N LYS A 108 6.62 7.78 22.34
CA LYS A 108 6.20 8.76 23.35
C LYS A 108 7.18 8.71 24.51
N GLU A 109 8.00 9.75 24.66
CA GLU A 109 9.04 9.82 25.70
C GLU A 109 8.47 9.69 27.11
N SER A 110 7.29 10.28 27.34
CA SER A 110 6.61 10.16 28.64
C SER A 110 6.06 8.77 28.92
N GLY A 111 6.10 7.85 27.94
CA GLY A 111 5.48 6.52 27.95
C GLY A 111 3.95 6.52 27.89
N ILE A 112 3.41 5.33 27.62
CA ILE A 112 2.00 4.98 27.73
C ILE A 112 1.88 3.97 28.87
N ASP A 113 1.08 4.30 29.88
CA ASP A 113 0.78 3.39 30.98
C ASP A 113 -0.25 2.35 30.51
N LEU A 114 0.08 1.08 30.65
CA LEU A 114 -0.80 -0.04 30.36
C LEU A 114 -1.66 -0.39 31.60
N PRO A 115 -2.83 -1.03 31.40
CA PRO A 115 -3.71 -1.41 32.52
C PRO A 115 -3.04 -2.27 33.59
N GLU A 116 -2.00 -3.03 33.22
CA GLU A 116 -1.28 -3.94 34.10
C GLU A 116 -0.11 -3.27 34.86
N GLY A 117 0.09 -1.96 34.68
CA GLY A 117 1.13 -1.16 35.37
C GLY A 117 2.44 -1.02 34.59
N ASP A 118 2.58 -1.70 33.45
CA ASP A 118 3.72 -1.55 32.55
C ASP A 118 3.68 -0.22 31.79
N LYS A 119 4.86 0.23 31.34
CA LYS A 119 5.01 1.48 30.61
C LYS A 119 5.71 1.28 29.28
N VAL A 120 5.03 1.62 28.19
CA VAL A 120 5.52 1.44 26.82
C VAL A 120 5.96 2.79 26.23
N GLY A 121 7.22 2.90 25.84
CA GLY A 121 7.76 4.10 25.18
C GLY A 121 7.73 4.06 23.65
N THR A 122 7.64 2.87 23.05
CA THR A 122 7.65 2.69 21.59
C THR A 122 6.74 1.53 21.18
N ILE A 123 5.98 1.74 20.10
CA ILE A 123 5.11 0.74 19.50
C ILE A 123 5.51 0.59 18.04
N TYR A 124 5.78 -0.63 17.61
CA TYR A 124 6.05 -0.99 16.23
C TYR A 124 4.79 -1.61 15.62
N VAL A 125 4.37 -1.12 14.46
CA VAL A 125 3.13 -1.51 13.81
C VAL A 125 3.42 -2.06 12.44
N GLU A 126 2.91 -3.25 12.17
CA GLU A 126 2.76 -3.80 10.83
C GLU A 126 1.29 -3.64 10.42
N MET A 127 1.06 -3.01 9.28
CA MET A 127 -0.26 -2.69 8.76
C MET A 127 -0.60 -3.55 7.55
N LYS A 128 -1.83 -4.06 7.52
CA LYS A 128 -2.36 -4.79 6.36
C LYS A 128 -3.63 -4.12 5.86
N ASN A 129 -3.71 -3.96 4.54
CA ASN A 129 -4.89 -3.40 3.88
C ASN A 129 -6.06 -4.40 3.79
N LYS A 130 -5.77 -5.72 3.81
CA LYS A 130 -6.76 -6.80 3.72
C LYS A 130 -6.41 -7.89 4.74
N HIS A 131 -7.43 -8.55 5.29
CA HIS A 131 -7.28 -9.64 6.26
C HIS A 131 -6.45 -10.81 5.71
N ASN A 132 -6.56 -11.10 4.40
CA ASN A 132 -5.93 -12.26 3.75
C ASN A 132 -4.47 -12.01 3.33
N THR A 133 -3.84 -10.93 3.81
CA THR A 133 -2.45 -10.58 3.48
C THR A 133 -1.44 -11.16 4.49
N MET A 134 -1.92 -11.77 5.58
CA MET A 134 -1.10 -12.51 6.53
C MET A 134 -0.87 -13.93 6.00
N ASN A 135 0.37 -14.30 5.70
CA ASN A 135 0.77 -15.70 5.62
C ASN A 135 1.19 -16.14 7.03
N SER A 136 0.64 -17.26 7.50
CA SER A 136 1.02 -17.90 8.77
C SER A 136 2.46 -18.42 8.75
#